data_AF-A0A2V8LBS2-F1
#
_entry.id   AF-A0A2V8LBS2-F1
#
_cell.length_a   1.000
_cell.length_b   1.000
_cell.length_c   1.000
_cell.angle_alpha   90.00
_cell.angle_beta   90.00
_cell.angle_gamma   90.00
#
_symmetry.space_group_name_H-M   'P 1'
#
loop_
_entity.id
_entity.type
_entity.pdbx_description
1 polymer ?
#
loop_
_entity_poly.entity_id
_entity_poly.type
_entity_poly.pdbx_seq_one_letter_code
_entity_poly.pdbx_strand_id
1 'polypeptide(L)'
;MTDQEYAEFMSYLFERHVRPRMSRLRSRLDHHMKEEVHNHLDRAERSARMFRFIESYCEDSEDVYRTFTPEILARSTADVRYSLSFNTRITEEGGFLDAYEEHEQEILVCLKPEHLPEADKEIIREIGSVNPDVELRSLVYAAKERVRKVDRSYREVSISQEMRNFEKQLDQAEQSFRKVAELKEPEMMKDRPKKSRRWFKGVGQIAQGSALSIADVALAIGILKLPVSAETATWGALASVATGIGTVLNGIGDLRNE
;
A
#
# COMPACT_ATOMS: atom_id res chain seq x y z
N MET A 1 17.69 -16.06 13.19
CA MET A 1 18.41 -14.81 12.94
C MET A 1 18.29 -13.94 14.17
N THR A 2 19.40 -13.45 14.71
CA THR A 2 19.42 -12.42 15.75
C THR A 2 19.07 -11.05 15.14
N ASP A 3 18.78 -10.04 15.98
CA ASP A 3 18.46 -8.69 15.47
C ASP A 3 19.64 -8.07 14.72
N GLN A 4 20.87 -8.35 15.15
CA GLN A 4 22.07 -7.91 14.45
C GLN A 4 22.22 -8.59 13.09
N GLU A 5 22.08 -9.92 13.04
CA GLU A 5 22.12 -10.65 11.76
C GLU A 5 21.03 -10.18 10.81
N TYR A 6 19.85 -9.79 11.32
CA TYR A 6 18.77 -9.23 10.53
C TYR A 6 19.11 -7.86 9.97
N ALA A 7 19.65 -6.95 10.78
CA ALA A 7 20.09 -5.63 10.32
C ALA A 7 21.20 -5.75 9.26
N GLU A 8 22.16 -6.66 9.45
CA GLU A 8 23.22 -6.95 8.47
C GLU A 8 22.65 -7.51 7.16
N PHE A 9 21.71 -8.45 7.24
CA PHE A 9 21.02 -9.00 6.08
C PHE A 9 20.22 -7.94 5.31
N MET A 10 19.42 -7.14 6.02
CA MET A 10 18.64 -6.06 5.40
C MET A 10 19.53 -4.99 4.78
N SER A 11 20.65 -4.66 5.43
CA SER A 11 21.66 -3.74 4.89
C SER A 11 22.29 -4.30 3.61
N TYR A 12 22.63 -5.58 3.59
CA TYR A 12 23.12 -6.26 2.39
C TYR A 12 22.12 -6.18 1.24
N LEU A 13 20.84 -6.46 1.48
CA LEU A 13 19.80 -6.35 0.46
C LEU A 13 19.66 -4.91 -0.05
N PHE A 14 19.69 -3.93 0.85
CA PHE A 14 19.61 -2.53 0.48
C PHE A 14 20.78 -2.10 -0.41
N GLU A 15 22.01 -2.46 -0.04
CA GLU A 15 23.21 -2.15 -0.82
C GLU A 15 23.23 -2.86 -2.18
N ARG A 16 22.72 -4.09 -2.25
CA ARG A 16 22.69 -4.90 -3.48
C ARG A 16 21.60 -4.45 -4.46
N HIS A 17 20.38 -4.22 -3.98
CA HIS A 17 19.21 -4.02 -4.84
C HIS A 17 18.79 -2.55 -4.96
N VAL A 18 18.83 -1.81 -3.84
CA VAL A 18 18.24 -0.46 -3.75
C VAL A 18 19.26 0.63 -4.07
N ARG A 19 20.37 0.66 -3.33
CA ARG A 19 21.39 1.71 -3.43
C ARG A 19 21.88 2.00 -4.86
N PRO A 20 22.13 1.02 -5.73
CA PRO A 20 22.59 1.27 -7.10
C PRO A 20 21.56 2.01 -7.97
N ARG A 21 20.28 1.97 -7.60
CA ARG A 21 19.16 2.54 -8.37
C ARG A 21 18.66 3.89 -7.82
N MET A 22 18.94 4.18 -6.55
CA MET A 22 18.46 5.39 -5.86
C MET A 22 18.84 6.69 -6.57
N SER A 23 20.07 6.81 -7.09
CA SER A 23 20.53 8.05 -7.74
C SER A 23 19.72 8.36 -9.02
N ARG A 24 19.42 7.33 -9.81
CA ARG A 24 18.60 7.45 -11.02
C ARG A 24 17.15 7.78 -10.67
N LEU A 25 16.59 7.08 -9.68
CA LEU A 25 15.23 7.32 -9.21
C LEU A 25 15.09 8.75 -8.66
N ARG A 26 16.03 9.19 -7.83
CA ARG A 26 16.10 10.55 -7.30
C ARG A 26 16.19 11.57 -8.41
N SER A 27 17.12 11.41 -9.35
CA SER A 27 17.30 12.36 -10.46
C SER A 27 16.01 12.55 -11.24
N ARG A 28 15.30 11.45 -11.54
CA ARG A 28 14.02 11.50 -12.26
C ARG A 28 12.93 12.21 -11.46
N LEU A 29 12.82 11.88 -10.17
CA LEU A 29 11.77 12.43 -9.33
C LEU A 29 12.02 13.90 -8.94
N ASP A 30 13.27 14.31 -8.77
CA ASP A 30 13.65 15.68 -8.39
C ASP A 30 13.44 16.69 -9.52
N HIS A 31 13.64 16.28 -10.79
CA HIS A 31 13.54 17.21 -11.94
C HIS A 31 12.11 17.55 -12.34
N HIS A 32 11.14 16.65 -12.16
CA HIS A 32 9.78 16.85 -12.69
C HIS A 32 8.63 16.33 -11.80
N MET A 33 8.92 15.68 -10.67
CA MET A 33 7.93 14.79 -10.03
C MET A 33 7.92 14.83 -8.50
N LYS A 34 8.55 15.83 -7.88
CA LYS A 34 8.43 16.04 -6.43
C LYS A 34 6.97 16.27 -6.03
N GLU A 35 6.25 17.06 -6.82
CA GLU A 35 4.80 17.23 -6.67
C GLU A 35 4.03 15.94 -6.94
N GLU A 36 4.51 15.08 -7.85
CA GLU A 36 3.89 13.78 -8.15
C GLU A 36 3.87 12.88 -6.90
N VAL A 37 5.00 12.80 -6.17
CA VAL A 37 5.08 12.05 -4.90
C VAL A 37 4.04 12.54 -3.90
N HIS A 38 3.98 13.85 -3.65
CA HIS A 38 3.03 14.44 -2.70
C HIS A 38 1.58 14.22 -3.16
N ASN A 39 1.32 14.35 -4.48
CA ASN A 39 0.00 14.13 -5.06
C ASN A 39 -0.48 12.69 -4.88
N HIS A 40 0.39 11.69 -5.11
CA HIS A 40 0.02 10.29 -4.92
C HIS A 40 -0.11 9.91 -3.46
N LEU A 41 0.75 10.45 -2.59
CA LEU A 41 0.65 10.24 -1.16
C LEU A 41 -0.67 10.81 -0.61
N ASP A 42 -1.01 12.07 -0.91
CA ASP A 42 -2.28 12.69 -0.48
C ASP A 42 -3.52 11.97 -1.04
N ARG A 43 -3.46 11.45 -2.27
CA ARG A 43 -4.54 10.61 -2.83
C ARG A 43 -4.68 9.30 -2.06
N ALA A 44 -3.58 8.61 -1.80
CA ALA A 44 -3.58 7.35 -1.05
C ALA A 44 -4.12 7.56 0.36
N GLU A 45 -3.68 8.61 1.06
CA GLU A 45 -4.13 8.92 2.41
C GLU A 45 -5.61 9.28 2.49
N ARG A 46 -6.10 10.14 1.58
CA ARG A 46 -7.53 10.50 1.54
C ARG A 46 -8.41 9.29 1.31
N SER A 47 -8.02 8.43 0.37
CA SER A 47 -8.74 7.18 0.12
C SER A 47 -8.65 6.22 1.31
N ALA A 48 -7.48 6.08 1.94
CA ALA A 48 -7.33 5.26 3.15
C ALA A 48 -8.24 5.73 4.29
N ARG A 49 -8.33 7.06 4.53
CA ARG A 49 -9.26 7.65 5.50
C ARG A 49 -10.71 7.31 5.17
N MET A 50 -11.12 7.43 3.91
CA MET A 50 -12.48 7.11 3.49
C MET A 50 -12.82 5.63 3.68
N PHE A 51 -11.94 4.72 3.23
CA PHE A 51 -12.19 3.29 3.35
C PHE A 51 -12.10 2.81 4.81
N ARG A 52 -11.26 3.44 5.64
CA ARG A 52 -11.29 3.24 7.10
C ARG A 52 -12.63 3.66 7.71
N PHE A 53 -13.20 4.78 7.26
CA PHE A 53 -14.53 5.19 7.70
C PHE A 53 -15.57 4.13 7.34
N ILE A 54 -15.57 3.65 6.08
CA ILE A 54 -16.44 2.56 5.65
C ILE A 54 -16.27 1.32 6.54
N GLU A 55 -15.03 0.92 6.81
CA GLU A 55 -14.76 -0.25 7.65
C GLU A 55 -15.26 -0.05 9.09
N SER A 56 -15.12 1.15 9.65
CA SER A 56 -15.39 1.42 11.06
C SER A 56 -16.86 1.72 11.35
N TYR A 57 -17.57 2.34 10.41
CA TYR A 57 -18.89 2.91 10.64
C TYR A 57 -19.99 2.32 9.75
N CYS A 58 -19.67 1.68 8.63
CA CYS A 58 -20.69 1.01 7.82
C CYS A 58 -20.87 -0.44 8.27
N GLU A 59 -22.10 -0.81 8.67
CA GLU A 59 -22.38 -2.15 9.18
C GLU A 59 -22.32 -3.21 8.06
N ASP A 60 -22.90 -2.89 6.90
CA ASP A 60 -22.99 -3.75 5.73
C ASP A 60 -22.74 -2.98 4.42
N SER A 61 -22.84 -3.67 3.28
CA SER A 61 -22.67 -3.02 1.97
C SER A 61 -23.75 -2.00 1.67
N GLU A 62 -25.00 -2.21 2.10
CA GLU A 62 -26.10 -1.27 1.84
C GLU A 62 -25.84 0.08 2.50
N ASP A 63 -25.31 0.07 3.72
CA ASP A 63 -24.97 1.26 4.45
C ASP A 63 -23.89 2.10 3.75
N VAL A 64 -22.92 1.44 3.11
CA VAL A 64 -21.92 2.13 2.26
C VAL A 64 -22.60 2.89 1.13
N TYR A 65 -23.52 2.25 0.41
CA TYR A 65 -24.21 2.86 -0.74
C TYR A 65 -25.26 3.90 -0.34
N ARG A 66 -25.70 3.91 0.93
CA ARG A 66 -26.52 4.98 1.50
C ARG A 66 -25.68 6.19 1.92
N THR A 67 -24.49 5.93 2.42
CA THR A 67 -23.59 6.96 2.97
C THR A 67 -22.78 7.66 1.88
N PHE A 68 -22.28 6.92 0.89
CA PHE A 68 -21.39 7.42 -0.15
C PHE A 68 -22.03 7.41 -1.52
N THR A 69 -21.85 8.51 -2.25
CA THR A 69 -22.32 8.58 -3.63
C THR A 69 -21.43 7.74 -4.56
N PRO A 70 -21.97 7.22 -5.67
CA PRO A 70 -21.19 6.49 -6.66
C PRO A 70 -20.00 7.28 -7.21
N GLU A 71 -20.11 8.61 -7.33
CA GLU A 71 -19.03 9.48 -7.79
C GLU A 71 -17.87 9.51 -6.79
N ILE A 72 -18.16 9.56 -5.49
CA ILE A 72 -17.14 9.54 -4.43
C ILE A 72 -16.46 8.17 -4.40
N LEU A 73 -17.22 7.09 -4.53
CA LEU A 73 -16.67 5.72 -4.60
C LEU A 73 -15.81 5.54 -5.85
N ALA A 74 -16.26 6.03 -7.01
CA ALA A 74 -15.48 6.01 -8.25
C ALA A 74 -14.17 6.77 -8.11
N ARG A 75 -14.22 8.02 -7.63
CA ARG A 75 -13.04 8.87 -7.44
C ARG A 75 -12.03 8.25 -6.48
N SER A 76 -12.49 7.77 -5.32
CA SER A 76 -11.59 7.21 -4.32
C SER A 76 -10.97 5.90 -4.79
N THR A 77 -11.73 5.07 -5.52
CA THR A 77 -11.20 3.86 -6.19
C THR A 77 -10.14 4.22 -7.24
N ALA A 78 -10.38 5.27 -8.03
CA ALA A 78 -9.41 5.77 -9.01
C ALA A 78 -8.14 6.28 -8.31
N ASP A 79 -8.27 7.03 -7.22
CA ASP A 79 -7.15 7.54 -6.42
C ASP A 79 -6.30 6.40 -5.86
N VAL A 80 -6.92 5.29 -5.40
CA VAL A 80 -6.20 4.08 -4.99
C VAL A 80 -5.50 3.43 -6.18
N ARG A 81 -6.17 3.29 -7.33
CA ARG A 81 -5.55 2.73 -8.54
C ARG A 81 -4.32 3.51 -8.99
N TYR A 82 -4.43 4.84 -9.03
CA TYR A 82 -3.31 5.71 -9.42
C TYR A 82 -2.15 5.62 -8.43
N SER A 83 -2.46 5.57 -7.13
CA SER A 83 -1.44 5.45 -6.08
C SER A 83 -0.77 4.07 -6.08
N LEU A 84 -1.53 3.00 -6.31
CA LEU A 84 -1.00 1.65 -6.50
C LEU A 84 -0.07 1.59 -7.70
N SER A 85 -0.48 2.15 -8.84
CA SER A 85 0.34 2.18 -10.06
C SER A 85 1.66 2.94 -9.86
N PHE A 86 1.58 4.09 -9.20
CA PHE A 86 2.76 4.86 -8.83
C PHE A 86 3.65 4.11 -7.85
N ASN A 87 3.07 3.50 -6.81
CA ASN A 87 3.77 2.68 -5.82
C ASN A 87 4.52 1.53 -6.49
N THR A 88 3.84 0.73 -7.33
CA THR A 88 4.46 -0.36 -8.10
C THR A 88 5.66 0.14 -8.90
N ARG A 89 5.49 1.25 -9.64
CA ARG A 89 6.55 1.84 -10.46
C ARG A 89 7.77 2.24 -9.63
N ILE A 90 7.59 3.01 -8.55
CA ILE A 90 8.73 3.55 -7.79
C ILE A 90 9.44 2.48 -6.95
N THR A 91 8.72 1.47 -6.48
CA THR A 91 9.30 0.35 -5.72
C THR A 91 10.05 -0.62 -6.62
N GLU A 92 9.57 -0.86 -7.85
CA GLU A 92 10.27 -1.65 -8.88
C GLU A 92 11.53 -0.93 -9.34
N GLU A 93 11.41 0.33 -9.75
CA GLU A 93 12.56 1.12 -10.23
C GLU A 93 13.57 1.43 -9.13
N GLY A 94 13.10 1.58 -7.89
CA GLY A 94 13.95 1.72 -6.71
C GLY A 94 14.64 0.43 -6.30
N GLY A 95 14.27 -0.73 -6.86
CA GLY A 95 14.84 -2.04 -6.50
C GLY A 95 14.31 -2.65 -5.20
N PHE A 96 13.30 -2.02 -4.58
CA PHE A 96 12.65 -2.54 -3.37
C PHE A 96 11.83 -3.79 -3.67
N LEU A 97 11.08 -3.80 -4.79
CA LEU A 97 10.30 -4.96 -5.19
C LEU A 97 11.20 -6.16 -5.50
N ASP A 98 12.34 -5.98 -6.15
CA ASP A 98 13.29 -7.07 -6.43
C ASP A 98 13.81 -7.70 -5.13
N ALA A 99 14.22 -6.87 -4.15
CA ALA A 99 14.68 -7.35 -2.85
C ALA A 99 13.56 -8.08 -2.10
N TYR A 100 12.36 -7.51 -2.10
CA TYR A 100 11.20 -8.11 -1.45
C TYR A 100 10.79 -9.42 -2.12
N GLU A 101 10.77 -9.48 -3.44
CA GLU A 101 10.36 -10.68 -4.17
C GLU A 101 11.36 -11.84 -3.99
N GLU A 102 12.66 -11.56 -4.04
CA GLU A 102 13.70 -12.58 -3.83
C GLU A 102 13.69 -13.08 -2.37
N HIS A 103 13.48 -12.19 -1.39
CA HIS A 103 13.72 -12.47 0.03
C HIS A 103 12.54 -12.22 0.99
N GLU A 104 11.29 -12.15 0.52
CA GLU A 104 10.12 -11.80 1.35
C GLU A 104 9.96 -12.69 2.59
N GLN A 105 10.32 -13.98 2.53
CA GLN A 105 10.21 -14.86 3.68
C GLN A 105 11.20 -14.46 4.78
N GLU A 106 12.46 -14.28 4.42
CA GLU A 106 13.53 -13.87 5.31
C GLU A 106 13.28 -12.47 5.88
N ILE A 107 12.85 -11.53 5.02
CA ILE A 107 12.49 -10.16 5.39
C ILE A 107 11.36 -10.16 6.42
N LEU A 108 10.24 -10.83 6.14
CA LEU A 108 9.05 -10.73 6.98
C LEU A 108 9.12 -11.58 8.24
N VAL A 109 9.70 -12.79 8.21
CA VAL A 109 9.79 -13.66 9.41
C VAL A 109 10.50 -12.97 10.57
N CYS A 110 11.55 -12.20 10.27
CA CYS A 110 12.36 -11.51 11.27
C CYS A 110 11.94 -10.04 11.47
N LEU A 111 11.00 -9.53 10.68
CA LEU A 111 10.46 -8.18 10.82
C LEU A 111 9.81 -7.98 12.19
N LYS A 112 10.11 -6.84 12.81
CA LYS A 112 9.55 -6.37 14.06
C LYS A 112 9.11 -4.91 13.92
N PRO A 113 8.11 -4.46 14.69
CA PRO A 113 7.66 -3.07 14.68
C PRO A 113 8.78 -2.06 14.96
N GLU A 114 9.76 -2.43 15.78
CA GLU A 114 10.89 -1.57 16.15
C GLU A 114 11.90 -1.38 15.01
N HIS A 115 11.81 -2.18 13.93
CA HIS A 115 12.64 -2.03 12.74
C HIS A 115 12.11 -0.96 11.77
N LEU A 116 10.89 -0.46 12.02
CA LEU A 116 10.21 0.48 11.16
C LEU A 116 10.53 1.94 11.56
N PRO A 117 10.64 2.86 10.58
CA PRO A 117 10.78 4.29 10.83
C PRO A 117 9.72 4.83 11.80
N GLU A 118 10.08 5.77 12.66
CA GLU A 118 9.05 6.56 13.38
C GLU A 118 8.17 7.38 12.43
N ALA A 119 8.69 7.71 11.23
CA ALA A 119 7.92 8.34 10.16
C ALA A 119 6.69 7.53 9.74
N ASP A 120 6.73 6.19 9.81
CA ASP A 120 5.58 5.33 9.51
C ASP A 120 4.42 5.63 10.45
N LYS A 121 4.71 5.92 11.73
CA LYS A 121 3.67 6.26 12.70
C LYS A 121 3.02 7.60 12.39
N GLU A 122 3.78 8.55 11.84
CA GLU A 122 3.24 9.82 11.37
C GLU A 122 2.29 9.60 10.18
N ILE A 123 2.71 8.82 9.19
CA ILE A 123 1.88 8.46 8.03
C ILE A 123 0.63 7.70 8.47
N ILE A 124 0.76 6.73 9.38
CA ILE A 124 -0.36 5.96 9.93
C ILE A 124 -1.34 6.87 10.70
N ARG A 125 -0.83 7.91 11.37
CA ARG A 125 -1.68 8.92 12.00
C ARG A 125 -2.40 9.78 10.96
N GLU A 126 -1.72 10.18 9.90
CA GLU A 126 -2.28 10.98 8.80
C GLU A 126 -3.40 10.23 8.07
N ILE A 127 -3.29 8.92 7.86
CA ILE A 127 -4.37 8.08 7.30
C ILE A 127 -5.53 7.80 8.28
N GLY A 128 -5.52 8.45 9.46
CA GLY A 128 -6.63 8.45 10.41
C GLY A 128 -6.55 7.39 11.51
N SER A 129 -5.38 6.83 11.80
CA SER A 129 -5.22 5.96 12.96
C SER A 129 -5.27 6.74 14.28
N VAL A 130 -6.07 6.24 15.22
CA VAL A 130 -6.12 6.76 16.60
C VAL A 130 -4.95 6.25 17.43
N ASN A 131 -4.40 5.08 17.09
CA ASN A 131 -3.29 4.46 17.81
C ASN A 131 -2.27 3.87 16.82
N PRO A 132 -1.37 4.72 16.26
CA PRO A 132 -0.41 4.30 15.25
C PRO A 132 0.51 3.16 15.69
N ASP A 133 0.92 3.11 16.96
CA ASP A 133 1.80 2.04 17.46
C ASP A 133 1.12 0.67 17.43
N VAL A 134 -0.15 0.60 17.86
CA VAL A 134 -0.92 -0.65 17.81
C VAL A 134 -1.15 -1.07 16.37
N GLU A 135 -1.49 -0.12 15.51
CA GLU A 135 -1.75 -0.42 14.11
C GLU A 135 -0.51 -0.88 13.36
N LEU A 136 0.65 -0.23 13.57
CA LEU A 136 1.93 -0.65 13.01
C LEU A 136 2.27 -2.09 13.40
N ARG A 137 2.05 -2.46 14.67
CA ARG A 137 2.20 -3.85 15.15
C ARG A 137 1.26 -4.80 14.42
N SER A 138 0.00 -4.40 14.22
CA SER A 138 -0.98 -5.19 13.47
C SER A 138 -0.59 -5.38 12.02
N LEU A 139 -0.04 -4.37 11.35
CA LEU A 139 0.45 -4.46 9.97
C LEU A 139 1.62 -5.44 9.85
N VAL A 140 2.62 -5.32 10.74
CA VAL A 140 3.75 -6.27 10.79
C VAL A 140 3.25 -7.69 11.03
N TYR A 141 2.32 -7.88 11.99
CA TYR A 141 1.75 -9.19 12.26
C TYR A 141 1.01 -9.76 11.03
N ALA A 142 0.17 -8.95 10.36
CA ALA A 142 -0.57 -9.36 9.18
C ALA A 142 0.36 -9.73 8.01
N ALA A 143 1.43 -8.97 7.78
CA ALA A 143 2.44 -9.28 6.78
C ALA A 143 3.11 -10.63 7.06
N LYS A 144 3.44 -10.91 8.32
CA LYS A 144 4.04 -12.19 8.76
C LYS A 144 3.11 -13.38 8.58
N GLU A 145 1.84 -13.22 8.97
CA GLU A 145 0.82 -14.25 8.81
C GLU A 145 0.59 -14.59 7.34
N ARG A 146 0.65 -13.61 6.43
CA ARG A 146 0.54 -13.86 4.99
C ARG A 146 1.61 -14.81 4.47
N VAL A 147 2.88 -14.61 4.85
CA VAL A 147 3.98 -15.49 4.43
C VAL A 147 3.82 -16.91 4.94
N ARG A 148 3.18 -17.11 6.10
CA ARG A 148 2.89 -18.45 6.62
C ARG A 148 1.81 -19.18 5.83
N LYS A 149 0.88 -18.44 5.22
CA LYS A 149 -0.26 -18.98 4.47
C LYS A 149 0.02 -19.15 3.00
N VAL A 150 0.85 -18.27 2.42
CA VAL A 150 1.16 -18.26 0.99
C VAL A 150 2.43 -19.06 0.75
N ASP A 151 2.27 -20.30 0.29
CA ASP A 151 3.40 -21.08 -0.19
C ASP A 151 3.88 -20.50 -1.53
N ARG A 152 5.12 -19.98 -1.52
CA ARG A 152 5.77 -19.36 -2.70
C ARG A 152 5.83 -20.30 -3.90
N SER A 153 5.86 -21.62 -3.68
CA SER A 153 5.91 -22.60 -4.77
C SER A 153 4.65 -22.63 -5.64
N TYR A 154 3.55 -22.05 -5.18
CA TYR A 154 2.28 -21.96 -5.92
C TYR A 154 1.99 -20.56 -6.49
N ARG A 155 2.92 -19.59 -6.36
CA ARG A 155 2.74 -18.29 -7.05
C ARG A 155 3.00 -18.44 -8.54
N GLU A 156 1.92 -18.30 -9.31
CA GLU A 156 1.97 -18.34 -10.77
C GLU A 156 2.53 -17.04 -11.40
N VAL A 157 2.53 -15.93 -10.65
CA VAL A 157 2.94 -14.60 -11.14
C VAL A 157 3.81 -13.87 -10.12
N SER A 158 4.63 -12.94 -10.61
CA SER A 158 5.43 -12.04 -9.76
C SER A 158 4.54 -11.09 -8.95
N ILE A 159 5.05 -10.57 -7.83
CA ILE A 159 4.35 -9.59 -7.00
C ILE A 159 4.06 -8.32 -7.80
N SER A 160 5.00 -7.86 -8.63
CA SER A 160 4.79 -6.70 -9.50
C SER A 160 3.65 -6.93 -10.50
N GLN A 161 3.58 -8.13 -11.09
CA GLN A 161 2.51 -8.50 -12.00
C GLN A 161 1.17 -8.65 -11.28
N GLU A 162 1.17 -9.17 -10.05
CA GLU A 162 0.00 -9.24 -9.19
C GLU A 162 -0.57 -7.84 -8.91
N MET A 163 0.26 -6.89 -8.44
CA MET A 163 -0.15 -5.50 -8.20
C MET A 163 -0.73 -4.86 -9.49
N ARG A 164 -0.07 -5.03 -10.63
CA ARG A 164 -0.57 -4.54 -11.95
C ARG A 164 -1.89 -5.19 -12.38
N ASN A 165 -2.10 -6.47 -12.06
CA ASN A 165 -3.37 -7.13 -12.34
C ASN A 165 -4.51 -6.54 -11.51
N PHE A 166 -4.24 -6.11 -10.27
CA PHE A 166 -5.24 -5.45 -9.44
C PHE A 166 -5.52 -4.01 -9.85
N GLU A 167 -4.57 -3.31 -10.44
CA GLU A 167 -4.86 -2.01 -11.07
C GLU A 167 -6.01 -2.13 -12.10
N LYS A 168 -6.06 -3.23 -12.86
CA LYS A 168 -7.16 -3.51 -13.80
C LYS A 168 -8.49 -3.79 -13.09
N GLN A 169 -8.47 -4.49 -11.96
CA GLN A 169 -9.69 -4.74 -11.17
C GLN A 169 -10.24 -3.44 -10.55
N LEU A 170 -9.36 -2.56 -10.08
CA LEU A 170 -9.75 -1.24 -9.59
C LEU A 170 -10.30 -0.37 -10.72
N ASP A 171 -9.74 -0.44 -11.92
CA ASP A 171 -10.27 0.26 -13.11
C ASP A 171 -11.68 -0.23 -13.48
N GLN A 172 -11.90 -1.54 -13.48
CA GLN A 172 -13.23 -2.11 -13.72
C GLN A 172 -14.24 -1.67 -12.64
N ALA A 173 -13.83 -1.62 -11.37
CA ALA A 173 -14.67 -1.15 -10.28
C ALA A 173 -14.98 0.35 -10.39
N GLU A 174 -13.97 1.17 -10.71
CA GLU A 174 -14.12 2.60 -11.00
C GLU A 174 -15.14 2.82 -12.12
N GLN A 175 -14.99 2.12 -13.26
CA GLN A 175 -15.92 2.21 -14.39
C GLN A 175 -17.32 1.75 -14.01
N SER A 176 -17.45 0.72 -13.17
CA SER A 176 -18.74 0.28 -12.64
C SER A 176 -19.40 1.38 -11.81
N PHE A 177 -18.68 2.05 -10.92
CA PHE A 177 -19.21 3.17 -10.14
C PHE A 177 -19.56 4.40 -10.99
N ARG A 178 -18.76 4.72 -12.01
CA ARG A 178 -19.06 5.82 -12.95
C ARG A 178 -20.34 5.57 -13.75
N LYS A 179 -20.51 4.36 -14.28
CA LYS A 179 -21.77 3.97 -14.94
C LYS A 179 -22.96 4.11 -14.00
N VAL A 180 -22.76 3.85 -12.70
CA VAL A 180 -23.81 4.00 -11.69
C VAL A 180 -24.19 5.46 -11.47
N ALA A 181 -23.19 6.35 -11.41
CA ALA A 181 -23.35 7.81 -11.29
C ALA A 181 -24.11 8.45 -12.47
N GLU A 182 -23.89 7.94 -13.68
CA GLU A 182 -24.50 8.47 -14.91
C GLU A 182 -25.99 8.12 -15.05
N LEU A 183 -26.47 7.13 -14.30
CA LEU A 183 -27.86 6.65 -14.38
C LEU A 183 -28.78 7.53 -13.54
N LYS A 184 -29.68 8.25 -14.22
CA LYS A 184 -30.60 9.22 -13.63
C LYS A 184 -31.82 8.61 -12.92
N GLU A 185 -32.10 7.32 -13.13
CA GLU A 185 -33.33 6.68 -12.65
C GLU A 185 -33.10 5.80 -11.40
N PRO A 186 -33.85 6.02 -10.30
CA PRO A 186 -33.73 5.26 -9.06
C PRO A 186 -34.07 3.77 -9.18
N GLU A 187 -34.98 3.38 -10.07
CA GLU A 187 -35.38 1.98 -10.25
C GLU A 187 -34.24 1.14 -10.82
N MET A 188 -33.42 1.73 -11.71
CA MET A 188 -32.24 1.08 -12.24
C MET A 188 -31.14 0.87 -11.17
N MET A 189 -31.22 1.49 -9.99
CA MET A 189 -30.22 1.36 -8.92
C MET A 189 -30.42 0.13 -8.02
N LYS A 190 -31.64 -0.45 -7.97
CA LYS A 190 -31.95 -1.55 -7.04
C LYS A 190 -31.32 -2.90 -7.40
N ASP A 191 -31.17 -3.21 -8.68
CA ASP A 191 -30.67 -4.51 -9.16
C ASP A 191 -29.16 -4.52 -9.48
N ARG A 192 -28.39 -3.56 -8.98
CA ARG A 192 -26.97 -3.42 -9.37
C ARG A 192 -26.05 -4.31 -8.53
N PRO A 193 -25.01 -4.89 -9.15
CA PRO A 193 -23.99 -5.63 -8.41
C PRO A 193 -23.24 -4.68 -7.47
N LYS A 194 -23.46 -4.89 -6.17
CA LYS A 194 -22.81 -4.14 -5.09
C LYS A 194 -21.51 -4.82 -4.70
N LYS A 195 -20.51 -4.01 -4.37
CA LYS A 195 -19.27 -4.47 -3.73
C LYS A 195 -19.56 -4.75 -2.26
N SER A 196 -18.98 -5.83 -1.76
CA SER A 196 -19.10 -6.20 -0.36
C SER A 196 -18.28 -5.27 0.53
N ARG A 197 -18.58 -5.23 1.82
CA ARG A 197 -17.76 -4.51 2.82
C ARG A 197 -16.31 -5.00 2.83
N ARG A 198 -16.10 -6.31 2.64
CA ARG A 198 -14.76 -6.92 2.49
C ARG A 198 -13.99 -6.35 1.30
N TRP A 199 -14.67 -6.10 0.18
CA TRP A 199 -14.04 -5.46 -0.97
C TRP A 199 -13.54 -4.05 -0.61
N PHE A 200 -14.36 -3.24 0.08
CA PHE A 200 -13.94 -1.90 0.52
C PHE A 200 -12.78 -1.93 1.52
N LYS A 201 -12.78 -2.89 2.45
CA LYS A 201 -11.65 -3.13 3.36
C LYS A 201 -10.37 -3.43 2.57
N GLY A 202 -10.44 -4.33 1.59
CA GLY A 202 -9.29 -4.66 0.73
C GLY A 202 -8.75 -3.44 -0.01
N VAL A 203 -9.63 -2.60 -0.58
CA VAL A 203 -9.21 -1.34 -1.22
C VAL A 203 -8.58 -0.36 -0.22
N GLY A 204 -9.10 -0.28 1.00
CA GLY A 204 -8.52 0.51 2.09
C GLY A 204 -7.11 0.07 2.46
N GLN A 205 -6.87 -1.25 2.56
CA GLN A 205 -5.54 -1.80 2.80
C GLN A 205 -4.57 -1.52 1.65
N ILE A 206 -5.02 -1.61 0.40
CA ILE A 206 -4.21 -1.22 -0.78
C ILE A 206 -3.82 0.27 -0.70
N ALA A 207 -4.76 1.13 -0.33
CA ALA A 207 -4.50 2.57 -0.17
C ALA A 207 -3.46 2.83 0.93
N GLN A 208 -3.64 2.21 2.10
CA GLN A 208 -2.73 2.33 3.25
C GLN A 208 -1.32 1.81 2.91
N GLY A 209 -1.21 0.61 2.35
CA GLY A 209 0.07 0.03 1.98
C GLY A 209 0.79 0.85 0.91
N SER A 210 0.05 1.42 -0.03
CA SER A 210 0.62 2.32 -1.05
C SER A 210 1.12 3.63 -0.43
N ALA A 211 0.37 4.22 0.50
CA ALA A 211 0.79 5.45 1.20
C ALA A 211 2.11 5.25 1.96
N LEU A 212 2.21 4.15 2.73
CA LEU A 212 3.44 3.78 3.44
C LEU A 212 4.61 3.65 2.46
N SER A 213 4.53 2.72 1.50
CA SER A 213 5.63 2.48 0.56
C SER A 213 6.04 3.72 -0.24
N ILE A 214 5.10 4.58 -0.63
CA ILE A 214 5.41 5.83 -1.34
C ILE A 214 6.22 6.77 -0.45
N ALA A 215 5.77 6.97 0.79
CA ALA A 215 6.45 7.85 1.71
C ALA A 215 7.85 7.32 2.06
N ASP A 216 8.01 6.01 2.27
CA ASP A 216 9.31 5.40 2.58
C ASP A 216 10.31 5.48 1.45
N VAL A 217 9.86 5.22 0.21
CA VAL A 217 10.71 5.40 -0.97
C VAL A 217 11.12 6.87 -1.07
N ALA A 218 10.19 7.80 -0.86
CA ALA A 218 10.45 9.24 -0.93
C ALA A 218 11.39 9.73 0.19
N LEU A 219 11.32 9.14 1.39
CA LEU A 219 12.25 9.39 2.48
C LEU A 219 13.64 8.84 2.16
N ALA A 220 13.73 7.60 1.67
CA ALA A 220 15.00 6.98 1.32
C ALA A 220 15.78 7.80 0.28
N ILE A 221 15.10 8.31 -0.75
CA ILE A 221 15.73 9.13 -1.79
C ILE A 221 15.87 10.62 -1.42
N GLY A 222 15.41 11.03 -0.24
CA GLY A 222 15.57 12.39 0.30
C GLY A 222 14.62 13.44 -0.28
N ILE A 223 13.48 13.03 -0.84
CA ILE A 223 12.42 13.93 -1.34
C ILE A 223 11.55 14.43 -0.19
N LEU A 224 11.12 13.53 0.69
CA LEU A 224 10.49 13.88 1.96
C LEU A 224 11.59 14.18 2.98
N LYS A 225 11.41 15.25 3.73
CA LYS A 225 12.36 15.72 4.75
C LYS A 225 11.75 15.57 6.14
N LEU A 226 11.49 14.33 6.54
CA LEU A 226 11.22 14.02 7.94
C LEU A 226 12.55 13.77 8.66
N PRO A 227 12.68 14.12 9.94
CA PRO A 227 13.87 13.81 10.73
C PRO A 227 13.95 12.30 10.94
N VAL A 228 14.59 11.60 10.00
CA VAL A 228 14.84 10.17 10.06
C VAL A 228 16.28 9.90 10.44
N SER A 229 16.51 8.85 11.23
CA SER A 229 17.88 8.43 11.54
C SER A 229 18.59 7.96 10.26
N ALA A 230 19.93 7.99 10.24
CA ALA A 230 20.70 7.49 9.10
C ALA A 230 20.42 6.00 8.80
N GLU A 231 20.06 5.23 9.83
CA GLU A 231 19.67 3.83 9.75
C GLU A 231 18.31 3.66 9.04
N THR A 232 17.37 4.54 9.35
CA THR A 232 16.05 4.60 8.72
C THR A 232 16.14 4.94 7.23
N ALA A 233 17.12 5.75 6.82
CA ALA A 233 17.40 6.08 5.41
C ALA A 233 18.16 4.98 4.63
N THR A 234 18.46 3.84 5.28
CA THR A 234 19.10 2.68 4.67
C THR A 234 18.17 1.47 4.76
N TRP A 235 18.50 0.48 5.58
CA TRP A 235 17.79 -0.79 5.64
C TRP A 235 16.39 -0.67 6.26
N GLY A 236 16.16 0.34 7.13
CA GLY A 236 14.84 0.63 7.71
C GLY A 236 13.80 0.99 6.64
N ALA A 237 14.20 1.71 5.58
CA ALA A 237 13.34 1.98 4.45
C ALA A 237 12.93 0.71 3.70
N LEU A 238 13.84 -0.28 3.58
CA LEU A 238 13.49 -1.57 2.98
C LEU A 238 12.49 -2.35 3.84
N ALA A 239 12.67 -2.36 5.16
CA ALA A 239 11.72 -2.97 6.10
C ALA A 239 10.33 -2.33 6.02
N SER A 240 10.28 -1.00 5.90
CA SER A 240 9.03 -0.26 5.81
C SER A 240 8.32 -0.45 4.47
N VAL A 241 9.05 -0.32 3.36
CA VAL A 241 8.51 -0.60 2.02
C VAL A 241 7.99 -2.04 1.93
N ALA A 242 8.70 -3.02 2.52
CA ALA A 242 8.24 -4.40 2.61
C ALA A 242 6.92 -4.54 3.40
N THR A 243 6.74 -3.78 4.47
CA THR A 243 5.49 -3.73 5.25
C THR A 243 4.34 -3.13 4.43
N GLY A 244 4.60 -2.03 3.70
CA GLY A 244 3.63 -1.42 2.80
C GLY A 244 3.22 -2.36 1.65
N ILE A 245 4.18 -3.02 0.99
CA ILE A 245 3.91 -4.04 -0.04
C ILE A 245 3.10 -5.21 0.55
N GLY A 246 3.49 -5.72 1.73
CA GLY A 246 2.75 -6.77 2.42
C GLY A 246 1.30 -6.37 2.72
N THR A 247 1.08 -5.11 3.10
CA THR A 247 -0.27 -4.54 3.34
C THR A 247 -1.09 -4.44 2.07
N VAL A 248 -0.49 -4.01 0.95
CA VAL A 248 -1.14 -4.03 -0.38
C VAL A 248 -1.57 -5.46 -0.74
N LEU A 249 -0.68 -6.43 -0.53
CA LEU A 249 -0.94 -7.83 -0.89
C LEU A 249 -2.00 -8.48 0.02
N ASN A 250 -2.10 -8.07 1.29
CA ASN A 250 -3.22 -8.44 2.15
C ASN A 250 -4.55 -7.89 1.63
N GLY A 251 -4.58 -6.62 1.23
CA GLY A 251 -5.77 -6.01 0.64
C GLY A 251 -6.23 -6.72 -0.63
N ILE A 252 -5.26 -7.10 -1.47
CA ILE A 252 -5.44 -7.95 -2.65
C ILE A 252 -6.08 -9.31 -2.30
N GLY A 253 -5.61 -9.99 -1.26
CA GLY A 253 -6.20 -11.25 -0.77
C GLY A 253 -7.66 -11.04 -0.32
N ASP A 254 -7.94 -9.94 0.38
CA ASP A 254 -9.30 -9.57 0.77
C ASP A 254 -10.23 -9.34 -0.42
N LEU A 255 -9.72 -8.80 -1.54
CA LEU A 255 -10.50 -8.67 -2.79
C LEU A 255 -10.81 -10.03 -3.45
N ARG A 256 -9.96 -11.04 -3.24
CA ARG A 256 -10.14 -12.42 -3.76
C ARG A 256 -10.93 -13.34 -2.83
N ASN A 257 -11.20 -12.88 -1.61
CA ASN A 257 -11.77 -13.67 -0.51
C ASN A 257 -10.82 -14.72 0.09
N GLU A 258 -9.51 -14.48 0.05
CA GLU A 258 -8.44 -15.36 0.59
C GLU A 258 -8.19 -15.17 2.09
#